data_AF-A0AA51MFR5-F1
#
_entry.id   AF-A0AA51MFR5-F1
#
_cell.length_a   1.000
_cell.length_b   1.000
_cell.length_c   1.000
_cell.angle_alpha   90.00
_cell.angle_beta   90.00
_cell.angle_gamma   90.00
#
_symmetry.space_group_name_H-M   'P 1'
#
loop_
_entity.id
_entity.type
_entity.pdbx_description
1 polymer ?
#
loop_
_entity_poly.entity_id
_entity_poly.type
_entity_poly.pdbx_seq_one_letter_code
_entity_poly.pdbx_strand_id
1 'polypeptide(L)'
;MLISTAAVLGLVAGTCAGYLVQADRPPTKLPSLAQPLSRPAAGQTSKPLPAAQDRRVRTNGDLRKLLVKKPQGAREAEWVADADGWMDLAAYAEKYAKSGQKFSQYIHDEFRRAAVASWTVDGSYTVEVYLVQFHQEEALAAVEAGDNGRHWASWMADAKISAIPGTGDGETFVHNQPKPGRAHGRQAYVAEAYAWRGDIEMEILITGSKRISEKLIADLAKRQMERL
;
A
#
# COMPACT_ATOMS: atom_id res chain seq x y z
N MET A 1 56.57 -7.85 -35.57
CA MET A 1 56.08 -7.46 -34.23
C MET A 1 56.16 -5.97 -33.94
N LEU A 2 57.08 -5.18 -34.52
CA LEU A 2 57.21 -3.74 -34.25
C LEU A 2 55.98 -2.90 -34.66
N ILE A 3 55.33 -3.23 -35.78
CA ILE A 3 54.17 -2.48 -36.31
C ILE A 3 52.95 -2.64 -35.40
N SER A 4 52.70 -3.84 -34.88
CA SER A 4 51.59 -4.10 -33.96
C SER A 4 51.77 -3.38 -32.63
N THR A 5 53.01 -3.32 -32.11
CA THR A 5 53.30 -2.59 -30.86
C THR A 5 53.12 -1.08 -31.02
N ALA A 6 53.53 -0.51 -32.16
CA ALA A 6 53.33 0.90 -32.46
C ALA A 6 51.83 1.25 -32.59
N ALA A 7 51.03 0.38 -33.20
CA ALA A 7 49.59 0.57 -33.31
C ALA A 7 48.89 0.58 -31.95
N VAL A 8 49.26 -0.35 -31.05
CA VAL A 8 48.71 -0.41 -29.69
C VAL A 8 49.10 0.82 -28.87
N LEU A 9 50.37 1.25 -28.94
CA LEU A 9 50.83 2.45 -28.23
C LEU A 9 50.17 3.72 -28.75
N GLY A 10 49.96 3.84 -30.06
CA GLY A 10 49.23 4.96 -30.66
C GLY A 10 47.78 5.04 -30.17
N LEU A 11 47.12 3.89 -30.02
CA LEU A 11 45.74 3.81 -29.54
C LEU A 11 45.63 4.22 -28.06
N VAL A 12 46.54 3.72 -27.21
CA VAL A 12 46.58 4.06 -25.77
C VAL A 12 46.93 5.54 -25.55
N ALA A 13 47.93 6.05 -26.28
CA ALA A 13 48.28 7.46 -26.19
C ALA A 13 47.13 8.37 -26.65
N GLY A 14 46.45 8.00 -27.73
CA GLY A 14 45.28 8.71 -28.26
C GLY A 14 44.09 8.73 -27.29
N THR A 15 43.79 7.60 -26.64
CA THR A 15 42.67 7.53 -25.68
C THR A 15 42.95 8.30 -24.40
N CYS A 16 44.17 8.22 -23.86
CA CYS A 16 44.57 8.99 -22.68
C CYS A 16 44.54 10.51 -22.95
N ALA A 17 45.06 10.95 -24.10
CA ALA A 17 45.02 12.36 -24.48
C ALA A 17 43.58 12.85 -24.74
N GLY A 18 42.76 12.05 -25.43
CA GLY A 18 41.35 12.38 -25.66
C GLY A 18 40.52 12.46 -24.38
N TYR A 19 40.83 11.61 -23.39
CA TYR A 19 40.18 11.66 -22.08
C TYR A 19 40.52 12.93 -21.31
N LEU A 20 41.81 13.31 -21.25
CA LEU A 20 42.24 14.53 -20.56
C LEU A 20 41.61 15.80 -21.16
N VAL A 21 41.50 15.87 -22.50
CA VAL A 21 40.84 16.98 -23.18
C VAL A 21 39.34 17.06 -22.85
N GLN A 22 38.66 15.92 -22.67
CA GLN A 22 37.25 15.91 -22.28
C GLN A 22 37.05 16.18 -20.80
N ALA A 23 37.95 15.71 -19.94
CA ALA A 23 37.91 15.96 -18.50
C ALA A 23 38.15 17.44 -18.16
N ASP A 24 38.99 18.13 -18.94
CA ASP A 24 39.30 19.54 -18.75
C ASP A 24 38.30 20.49 -19.45
N ARG A 25 37.26 19.94 -20.10
CA ARG A 25 36.18 20.79 -20.62
C ARG A 25 35.37 21.34 -19.45
N PRO A 26 35.17 22.67 -19.39
CA PRO A 26 34.29 23.25 -18.38
C PRO A 26 32.88 22.64 -18.54
N PRO A 27 32.21 22.29 -17.43
CA PRO A 27 30.88 21.70 -17.48
C PRO A 27 29.94 22.64 -18.23
N THR A 28 29.23 22.11 -19.23
CA THR A 28 28.17 22.84 -19.91
C THR A 28 27.15 23.24 -18.85
N LYS A 29 27.02 24.55 -18.60
CA LYS A 29 26.04 25.05 -17.65
C LYS A 29 24.66 24.53 -18.06
N LEU A 30 24.02 23.82 -17.13
CA LEU A 30 22.61 23.46 -17.29
C LEU A 30 21.80 24.76 -17.48
N PRO A 31 20.75 24.74 -18.31
CA PRO A 31 19.79 25.83 -18.35
C PRO A 31 19.32 26.14 -16.93
N SER A 32 19.18 27.42 -16.59
CA SER A 32 18.67 27.83 -15.28
C SER A 32 17.30 27.17 -15.02
N LEU A 33 17.12 26.49 -13.90
CA LEU A 33 15.80 26.00 -13.47
C LEU A 33 14.80 27.15 -13.22
N ALA A 34 15.31 28.38 -13.07
CA ALA A 34 14.50 29.58 -13.00
C ALA A 34 14.15 30.15 -14.39
N GLN A 35 14.16 29.34 -15.45
CA GLN A 35 13.49 29.75 -16.69
C GLN A 35 12.04 30.08 -16.33
N PRO A 36 11.54 31.29 -16.66
CA PRO A 36 10.13 31.57 -16.48
C PRO A 36 9.38 30.52 -17.29
N LEU A 37 8.60 29.68 -16.61
CA LEU A 37 7.66 28.77 -17.26
C LEU A 37 6.93 29.60 -18.31
N SER A 38 6.99 29.15 -19.57
CA SER A 38 6.26 29.77 -20.67
C SER A 38 4.87 30.09 -20.16
N ARG A 39 4.48 31.37 -20.27
CA ARG A 39 3.18 31.84 -19.81
C ARG A 39 2.13 30.79 -20.24
N PRO A 40 1.33 30.24 -19.32
CA PRO A 40 0.31 29.27 -19.68
C PRO A 40 -0.43 29.79 -20.91
N ALA A 41 -0.61 28.93 -21.93
CA ALA A 41 -1.36 29.31 -23.12
C ALA A 41 -2.62 30.05 -22.67
N ALA A 42 -2.93 31.18 -23.30
CA ALA A 42 -4.11 31.98 -23.01
C ALA A 42 -5.39 31.24 -23.46
N GLY A 43 -5.62 30.08 -22.86
CA GLY A 43 -6.85 29.30 -22.91
C GLY A 43 -7.35 29.17 -21.47
N GLN A 44 -8.66 29.01 -21.33
CA GLN A 44 -9.24 28.70 -20.02
C GLN A 44 -8.49 27.50 -19.45
N THR A 45 -7.84 27.68 -18.30
CA THR A 45 -7.35 26.55 -17.52
C THR A 45 -8.52 25.60 -17.35
N SER A 46 -8.31 24.31 -17.65
CA SER A 46 -9.34 23.31 -17.39
C SER A 46 -9.77 23.48 -15.94
N LYS A 47 -11.08 23.59 -15.71
CA LYS A 47 -11.59 23.68 -14.34
C LYS A 47 -11.03 22.50 -13.55
N PRO A 48 -10.58 22.71 -12.29
CA PRO A 48 -10.23 21.61 -11.42
C PRO A 48 -11.33 20.56 -11.47
N LEU A 49 -10.94 19.28 -11.46
CA LEU A 49 -11.91 18.19 -11.46
C LEU A 49 -12.92 18.44 -10.33
N PRO A 50 -14.24 18.35 -10.61
CA PRO A 50 -15.24 18.40 -9.55
C PRO A 50 -14.88 17.40 -8.45
N ALA A 51 -15.18 17.67 -7.17
CA ALA A 51 -14.82 16.76 -6.07
C ALA A 51 -15.33 15.31 -6.24
N ALA A 52 -16.40 15.10 -7.03
CA ALA A 52 -16.90 13.78 -7.40
C ALA A 52 -16.01 13.02 -8.40
N GLN A 53 -15.17 13.74 -9.15
CA GLN A 53 -14.19 13.22 -10.11
C GLN A 53 -12.75 13.33 -9.58
N ASP A 54 -12.50 14.26 -8.63
CA ASP A 54 -11.24 14.35 -7.90
C ASP A 54 -11.25 13.38 -6.70
N ARG A 55 -10.78 12.17 -6.97
CA ARG A 55 -10.71 11.10 -5.96
C ARG A 55 -9.79 11.44 -4.79
N ARG A 56 -8.79 12.32 -4.97
CA ARG A 56 -7.94 12.80 -3.87
C ARG A 56 -8.75 13.65 -2.88
N VAL A 57 -9.74 14.42 -3.34
CA VAL A 57 -10.60 15.19 -2.43
C VAL A 57 -11.43 14.26 -1.54
N ARG A 58 -11.90 13.12 -2.08
CA ARG A 58 -12.63 12.11 -1.30
C ARG A 58 -11.75 11.45 -0.23
N THR A 59 -10.52 11.06 -0.56
CA THR A 59 -9.61 10.38 0.37
C THR A 59 -8.94 11.34 1.39
N ASN A 60 -8.98 12.65 1.13
CA ASN A 60 -8.51 13.67 2.08
C ASN A 60 -9.53 13.99 3.21
N GLY A 61 -10.78 13.54 3.10
CA GLY A 61 -11.80 13.72 4.13
C GLY A 61 -11.61 12.83 5.37
N ASP A 62 -12.70 12.60 6.13
CA ASP A 62 -12.70 11.65 7.24
C ASP A 62 -12.70 10.20 6.71
N LEU A 63 -11.57 9.50 6.88
CA LEU A 63 -11.32 8.16 6.38
C LEU A 63 -12.34 7.14 6.90
N ARG A 64 -12.87 7.34 8.11
CA ARG A 64 -13.85 6.43 8.72
C ARG A 64 -15.17 6.41 7.95
N LYS A 65 -15.50 7.49 7.24
CA LYS A 65 -16.71 7.55 6.38
C LYS A 65 -16.59 6.62 5.17
N LEU A 66 -15.38 6.21 4.81
CA LEU A 66 -15.11 5.28 3.72
C LEU A 66 -15.17 3.82 4.18
N LEU A 67 -15.11 3.54 5.48
CA LEU A 67 -15.27 2.18 6.02
C LEU A 67 -16.67 1.64 5.76
N VAL A 68 -16.74 0.37 5.39
CA VAL A 68 -17.97 -0.41 5.35
C VAL A 68 -18.59 -0.43 6.74
N LYS A 69 -19.91 -0.32 6.81
CA LYS A 69 -20.63 -0.35 8.08
C LYS A 69 -20.74 -1.79 8.59
N LYS A 70 -20.62 -1.94 9.91
CA LYS A 70 -20.96 -3.18 10.60
C LYS A 70 -22.37 -3.66 10.19
N PRO A 71 -22.56 -4.94 9.85
CA PRO A 71 -23.88 -5.46 9.49
C PRO A 71 -24.83 -5.42 10.69
N GLN A 72 -26.13 -5.44 10.39
CA GLN A 72 -27.17 -5.53 11.43
C GLN A 72 -27.00 -6.82 12.25
N GLY A 73 -27.20 -6.74 13.56
CA GLY A 73 -27.06 -7.89 14.47
C GLY A 73 -25.63 -8.23 14.90
N ALA A 74 -24.61 -7.75 14.19
CA ALA A 74 -23.23 -7.87 14.66
C ALA A 74 -22.97 -6.95 15.86
N ARG A 75 -21.99 -7.29 16.70
CA ARG A 75 -21.55 -6.48 17.83
C ARG A 75 -20.25 -5.78 17.48
N GLU A 76 -20.16 -4.46 17.69
CA GLU A 76 -18.91 -3.72 17.47
C GLU A 76 -17.85 -4.17 18.48
N ALA A 77 -16.58 -4.17 18.06
CA ALA A 77 -15.49 -4.48 18.95
C ALA A 77 -15.24 -3.31 19.91
N GLU A 78 -15.11 -3.60 21.21
CA GLU A 78 -14.97 -2.59 22.27
C GLU A 78 -13.77 -1.68 22.03
N TRP A 79 -12.62 -2.24 21.64
CA TRP A 79 -11.40 -1.47 21.37
C TRP A 79 -11.55 -0.47 20.21
N VAL A 80 -12.46 -0.73 19.27
CA VAL A 80 -12.77 0.22 18.19
C VAL A 80 -13.72 1.31 18.68
N ALA A 81 -14.70 0.95 19.52
CA ALA A 81 -15.63 1.90 20.10
C ALA A 81 -14.90 2.93 21.00
N ASP A 82 -13.91 2.48 21.77
CA ASP A 82 -13.12 3.34 22.66
C ASP A 82 -12.19 4.30 21.89
N ALA A 83 -11.72 3.88 20.70
CA ALA A 83 -10.81 4.65 19.85
C ALA A 83 -11.52 5.46 18.74
N ASP A 84 -12.87 5.48 18.73
CA ASP A 84 -13.70 6.14 17.72
C ASP A 84 -13.29 5.78 16.26
N GLY A 85 -12.83 4.54 16.06
CA GLY A 85 -12.41 3.99 14.76
C GLY A 85 -11.14 4.58 14.14
N TRP A 86 -10.40 5.44 14.85
CA TRP A 86 -9.08 5.89 14.42
C TRP A 86 -7.97 5.02 14.99
N MET A 87 -6.88 4.88 14.24
CA MET A 87 -5.63 4.29 14.71
C MET A 87 -4.46 5.20 14.33
N ASP A 88 -3.66 5.55 15.33
CA ASP A 88 -2.38 6.17 15.09
C ASP A 88 -1.34 5.13 14.62
N LEU A 89 -0.15 5.61 14.26
CA LEU A 89 0.94 4.77 13.79
C LEU A 89 1.35 3.71 14.82
N ALA A 90 1.40 4.06 16.11
CA ALA A 90 1.82 3.14 17.15
C ALA A 90 0.81 2.01 17.32
N ALA A 91 -0.47 2.35 17.47
CA ALA A 91 -1.57 1.40 17.56
C ALA A 91 -1.64 0.50 16.32
N TYR A 92 -1.43 1.07 15.12
CA TYR A 92 -1.42 0.27 13.89
C TYR A 92 -0.21 -0.67 13.82
N ALA A 93 0.98 -0.24 14.25
CA ALA A 93 2.18 -1.07 14.25
C ALA A 93 2.12 -2.21 15.30
N GLU A 94 1.46 -1.98 16.44
CA GLU A 94 1.33 -2.96 17.53
C GLU A 94 0.57 -4.23 17.14
N LYS A 95 -0.26 -4.18 16.09
CA LYS A 95 -0.97 -5.38 15.60
C LYS A 95 0.01 -6.47 15.12
N TYR A 96 1.24 -6.11 14.73
CA TYR A 96 2.23 -7.03 14.16
C TYR A 96 3.22 -7.55 15.20
N ALA A 97 3.63 -8.82 15.07
CA ALA A 97 4.54 -9.47 16.01
C ALA A 97 5.91 -8.77 16.17
N LYS A 98 6.39 -8.10 15.12
CA LYS A 98 7.61 -7.28 15.16
C LYS A 98 7.24 -5.79 15.12
N SER A 99 6.44 -5.35 16.08
CA SER A 99 5.84 -4.00 16.13
C SER A 99 6.87 -2.88 15.96
N GLY A 100 8.04 -2.96 16.63
CA GLY A 100 9.10 -1.95 16.48
C GLY A 100 9.65 -1.85 15.06
N GLN A 101 9.83 -2.98 14.37
CA GLN A 101 10.26 -2.99 12.96
C GLN A 101 9.17 -2.41 12.05
N LYS A 102 7.90 -2.73 12.33
CA LYS A 102 6.76 -2.20 11.58
C LYS A 102 6.55 -0.71 11.79
N PHE A 103 6.75 -0.22 13.00
CA PHE A 103 6.73 1.20 13.30
C PHE A 103 7.78 1.96 12.48
N SER A 104 9.04 1.51 12.49
CA SER A 104 10.10 2.10 11.67
C SER A 104 9.78 2.04 10.18
N GLN A 105 9.26 0.90 9.69
CA GLN A 105 8.88 0.74 8.29
C GLN A 105 7.81 1.77 7.89
N TYR A 106 6.74 1.91 8.68
CA TYR A 106 5.65 2.83 8.35
C TYR A 106 6.03 4.32 8.46
N ILE A 107 7.11 4.68 9.17
CA ILE A 107 7.71 6.01 9.07
C ILE A 107 8.30 6.21 7.66
N HIS A 108 9.04 5.24 7.15
CA HIS A 108 9.62 5.28 5.80
C HIS A 108 8.56 5.21 4.71
N ASP A 109 7.48 4.46 4.93
CA ASP A 109 6.33 4.37 4.02
C ASP A 109 5.45 5.64 4.08
N GLU A 110 5.83 6.64 4.91
CA GLU A 110 5.13 7.91 5.08
C GLU A 110 3.67 7.74 5.53
N PHE A 111 3.46 6.91 6.54
CA PHE A 111 2.15 6.71 7.17
C PHE A 111 1.53 8.05 7.56
N ARG A 112 0.29 8.26 7.12
CA ARG A 112 -0.47 9.47 7.41
C ARG A 112 -1.49 9.24 8.52
N ARG A 113 -2.30 8.19 8.38
CA ARG A 113 -3.38 7.83 9.32
C ARG A 113 -3.99 6.48 8.95
N ALA A 114 -4.57 5.79 9.94
CA ALA A 114 -5.36 4.60 9.70
C ALA A 114 -6.75 4.71 10.34
N ALA A 115 -7.75 4.12 9.68
CA ALA A 115 -9.08 3.98 10.23
C ALA A 115 -9.48 2.51 10.22
N VAL A 116 -10.24 2.10 11.23
CA VAL A 116 -10.66 0.72 11.41
C VAL A 116 -12.14 0.60 11.72
N ALA A 117 -12.76 -0.43 11.16
CA ALA A 117 -14.05 -0.94 11.63
C ALA A 117 -13.88 -2.40 12.03
N SER A 118 -14.33 -2.77 13.23
CA SER A 118 -14.28 -4.15 13.69
C SER A 118 -15.58 -4.59 14.35
N TRP A 119 -15.99 -5.83 14.10
CA TRP A 119 -17.19 -6.40 14.68
C TRP A 119 -17.13 -7.92 14.78
N THR A 120 -17.95 -8.46 15.68
CA THR A 120 -18.20 -9.90 15.82
C THR A 120 -19.55 -10.27 15.22
N VAL A 121 -19.59 -11.32 14.41
CA VAL A 121 -20.81 -11.92 13.84
C VAL A 121 -21.12 -13.23 14.57
N ASP A 122 -22.29 -13.29 15.21
CA ASP A 122 -22.83 -14.48 15.90
C ASP A 122 -21.84 -15.18 16.87
N GLY A 123 -20.90 -14.42 17.45
CA GLY A 123 -19.81 -14.95 18.28
C GLY A 123 -18.84 -15.90 17.58
N SER A 124 -19.01 -16.13 16.27
CA SER A 124 -18.28 -17.15 15.50
C SER A 124 -17.12 -16.56 14.69
N TYR A 125 -17.26 -15.30 14.27
CA TYR A 125 -16.27 -14.60 13.46
C TYR A 125 -16.02 -13.20 14.01
N THR A 126 -14.75 -12.79 14.05
CA THR A 126 -14.34 -11.40 14.20
C THR A 126 -13.87 -10.90 12.84
N VAL A 127 -14.39 -9.75 12.43
CA VAL A 127 -14.03 -9.06 11.20
C VAL A 127 -13.35 -7.76 11.56
N GLU A 128 -12.25 -7.47 10.89
CA GLU A 128 -11.50 -6.22 11.00
C GLU A 128 -11.27 -5.70 9.57
N VAL A 129 -11.61 -4.42 9.35
CA VAL A 129 -11.39 -3.72 8.08
C VAL A 129 -10.57 -2.48 8.36
N TYR A 130 -9.36 -2.45 7.81
CA TYR A 130 -8.42 -1.35 7.93
C TYR A 130 -8.34 -0.58 6.62
N LEU A 131 -8.33 0.75 6.72
CA LEU A 131 -7.92 1.65 5.66
C LEU A 131 -6.69 2.40 6.16
N VAL A 132 -5.57 2.28 5.45
CA VAL A 132 -4.31 2.93 5.80
C VAL A 132 -3.96 3.91 4.72
N GLN A 133 -3.80 5.19 5.08
CA GLN A 133 -3.44 6.24 4.15
C GLN A 133 -1.96 6.61 4.31
N PHE A 134 -1.30 6.84 3.20
CA PHE A 134 0.09 7.27 3.10
C PHE A 134 0.20 8.63 2.42
N HIS A 135 1.31 9.33 2.61
CA HIS A 135 1.59 10.58 1.88
C HIS A 135 1.93 10.31 0.41
N GLN A 136 2.73 9.27 0.14
CA GLN A 136 3.24 8.90 -1.17
C GLN A 136 3.97 10.04 -1.90
N GLU A 137 4.85 10.72 -1.17
CA GLU A 137 5.75 11.75 -1.68
C GLU A 137 7.00 11.11 -2.29
N GLU A 138 7.60 10.13 -1.60
CA GLU A 138 8.82 9.43 -2.06
C GLU A 138 8.57 7.98 -2.54
N ALA A 139 7.51 7.32 -2.07
CA ALA A 139 7.22 5.91 -2.35
C ALA A 139 5.76 5.66 -2.76
N LEU A 140 5.50 4.56 -3.48
CA LEU A 140 4.13 4.10 -3.78
C LEU A 140 3.61 3.22 -2.63
N ALA A 141 3.66 3.76 -1.41
CA ALA A 141 3.49 3.02 -0.16
C ALA A 141 2.17 2.23 -0.06
N ALA A 142 1.05 2.72 -0.61
CA ALA A 142 -0.21 1.95 -0.59
C ALA A 142 -0.14 0.69 -1.48
N VAL A 143 0.56 0.79 -2.61
CA VAL A 143 0.79 -0.35 -3.52
C VAL A 143 1.70 -1.37 -2.85
N GLU A 144 2.81 -0.89 -2.27
CA GLU A 144 3.81 -1.70 -1.60
C GLU A 144 3.26 -2.39 -0.34
N ALA A 145 2.43 -1.69 0.44
CA ALA A 145 1.72 -2.26 1.58
C ALA A 145 0.80 -3.41 1.15
N GLY A 146 0.00 -3.19 0.10
CA GLY A 146 -0.88 -4.22 -0.46
C GLY A 146 -0.12 -5.41 -1.05
N ASP A 147 1.01 -5.18 -1.73
CA ASP A 147 1.90 -6.24 -2.22
C ASP A 147 2.52 -7.05 -1.07
N ASN A 148 3.05 -6.37 -0.06
CA ASN A 148 3.60 -7.02 1.12
C ASN A 148 2.52 -7.86 1.85
N GLY A 149 1.30 -7.35 2.01
CA GLY A 149 0.18 -8.09 2.59
C GLY A 149 -0.12 -9.39 1.84
N ARG A 150 -0.26 -9.32 0.50
CA ARG A 150 -0.45 -10.49 -0.37
C ARG A 150 0.72 -11.46 -0.29
N HIS A 151 1.95 -10.95 -0.29
CA HIS A 151 3.15 -11.76 -0.16
C HIS A 151 3.11 -12.60 1.13
N TRP A 152 2.86 -11.99 2.28
CA TRP A 152 2.79 -12.71 3.56
C TRP A 152 1.62 -13.70 3.65
N ALA A 153 0.44 -13.33 3.12
CA ALA A 153 -0.71 -14.22 3.10
C ALA A 153 -0.49 -15.44 2.19
N SER A 154 0.18 -15.24 1.04
CA SER A 154 0.53 -16.30 0.09
C SER A 154 1.68 -17.21 0.56
N TRP A 155 2.50 -16.76 1.53
CA TRP A 155 3.67 -17.49 2.00
C TRP A 155 3.31 -18.89 2.55
N MET A 156 2.06 -19.08 2.99
CA MET A 156 1.56 -20.38 3.41
C MET A 156 0.80 -21.08 2.27
N ALA A 157 1.26 -22.28 1.91
CA ALA A 157 0.74 -23.08 0.79
C ALA A 157 -0.72 -23.55 0.93
N ASP A 158 -1.43 -23.20 2.00
CA ASP A 158 -2.80 -23.65 2.28
C ASP A 158 -3.89 -22.61 1.98
N ALA A 159 -3.50 -21.42 1.53
CA ALA A 159 -4.43 -20.36 1.16
C ALA A 159 -5.02 -20.60 -0.24
N LYS A 160 -6.35 -20.56 -0.34
CA LYS A 160 -7.02 -20.39 -1.62
C LYS A 160 -7.05 -18.90 -1.97
N ILE A 161 -6.45 -18.56 -3.11
CA ILE A 161 -6.31 -17.19 -3.60
C ILE A 161 -7.44 -16.90 -4.61
N SER A 162 -8.00 -15.69 -4.57
CA SER A 162 -9.01 -15.24 -5.55
C SER A 162 -8.93 -13.73 -5.74
N ALA A 163 -9.10 -13.25 -6.96
CA ALA A 163 -9.09 -11.82 -7.26
C ALA A 163 -10.32 -11.10 -6.67
N ILE A 164 -10.15 -9.85 -6.27
CA ILE A 164 -11.25 -8.97 -5.84
C ILE A 164 -11.80 -8.24 -7.08
N PRO A 165 -13.08 -8.46 -7.45
CA PRO A 165 -13.66 -7.81 -8.63
C PRO A 165 -13.64 -6.28 -8.53
N GLY A 166 -13.26 -5.60 -9.63
CA GLY A 166 -13.18 -4.14 -9.68
C GLY A 166 -11.90 -3.55 -9.07
N THR A 167 -10.93 -4.41 -8.76
CA THR A 167 -9.57 -4.02 -8.39
C THR A 167 -8.58 -4.44 -9.49
N GLY A 168 -7.40 -3.84 -9.51
CA GLY A 168 -6.34 -4.24 -10.44
C GLY A 168 -5.71 -5.56 -10.02
N ASP A 169 -5.08 -5.54 -8.86
CA ASP A 169 -4.26 -6.62 -8.32
C ASP A 169 -4.73 -7.06 -6.91
N GLY A 170 -5.91 -6.63 -6.49
CA GLY A 170 -6.46 -6.98 -5.18
C GLY A 170 -6.83 -8.46 -5.11
N GLU A 171 -6.51 -9.09 -3.98
CA GLU A 171 -6.69 -10.53 -3.77
C GLU A 171 -7.26 -10.85 -2.38
N THR A 172 -8.01 -11.93 -2.31
CA THR A 172 -8.45 -12.59 -1.07
C THR A 172 -7.70 -13.89 -0.87
N PHE A 173 -7.41 -14.23 0.38
CA PHE A 173 -6.72 -15.43 0.83
C PHE A 173 -7.59 -16.13 1.85
N VAL A 174 -7.98 -17.38 1.59
CA VAL A 174 -8.77 -18.19 2.53
C VAL A 174 -7.96 -19.40 2.95
N HIS A 175 -7.54 -19.44 4.22
CA HIS A 175 -6.73 -20.53 4.74
C HIS A 175 -7.61 -21.73 5.11
N ASN A 176 -7.29 -22.89 4.55
CA ASN A 176 -8.05 -24.12 4.77
C ASN A 176 -7.76 -24.78 6.13
N GLN A 177 -6.61 -24.49 6.73
CA GLN A 177 -6.23 -24.99 8.04
C GLN A 177 -6.26 -23.87 9.07
N PRO A 178 -6.71 -24.15 10.30
CA PRO A 178 -6.69 -23.14 11.35
C PRO A 178 -5.25 -22.80 11.74
N LYS A 179 -4.99 -21.52 11.97
CA LYS A 179 -3.67 -20.95 12.28
C LYS A 179 -3.60 -20.57 13.76
N PRO A 180 -2.42 -20.55 14.39
CA PRO A 180 -2.26 -19.91 15.70
C PRO A 180 -2.80 -18.49 15.66
N GLY A 181 -3.88 -18.22 16.39
CA GLY A 181 -4.53 -16.92 16.42
C GLY A 181 -3.67 -15.87 17.12
N ARG A 182 -3.86 -14.59 16.74
CA ARG A 182 -3.21 -13.45 17.41
C ARG A 182 -3.63 -13.31 18.88
N ALA A 183 -4.84 -13.79 19.23
CA ALA A 183 -5.33 -13.84 20.60
C ALA A 183 -5.06 -15.21 21.26
N HIS A 184 -4.14 -15.24 22.22
CA HIS A 184 -3.94 -16.34 23.18
C HIS A 184 -3.65 -17.74 22.59
N GLY A 185 -3.03 -17.83 21.40
CA GLY A 185 -2.57 -19.10 20.85
C GLY A 185 -3.67 -20.11 20.47
N ARG A 186 -4.95 -19.70 20.51
CA ARG A 186 -6.05 -20.54 20.03
C ARG A 186 -5.99 -20.65 18.51
N GLN A 187 -6.13 -21.87 18.00
CA GLN A 187 -6.22 -22.07 16.56
C GLN A 187 -7.54 -21.47 16.03
N ALA A 188 -7.44 -20.66 14.98
CA ALA A 188 -8.57 -20.01 14.33
C ALA A 188 -8.45 -20.14 12.82
N TYR A 189 -9.59 -20.26 12.13
CA TYR A 189 -9.63 -20.09 10.69
C TYR A 189 -9.39 -18.62 10.35
N VAL A 190 -8.62 -18.38 9.30
CA VAL A 190 -8.21 -17.04 8.89
C VAL A 190 -8.56 -16.83 7.42
N ALA A 191 -9.10 -15.66 7.11
CA ALA A 191 -9.18 -15.17 5.74
C ALA A 191 -8.72 -13.71 5.71
N GLU A 192 -7.99 -13.35 4.66
CA GLU A 192 -7.38 -12.04 4.50
C GLU A 192 -7.73 -11.46 3.12
N ALA A 193 -7.81 -10.15 3.00
CA ALA A 193 -7.94 -9.49 1.71
C ALA A 193 -7.13 -8.21 1.67
N TYR A 194 -6.41 -8.02 0.57
CA TYR A 194 -5.52 -6.88 0.35
C TYR A 194 -5.82 -6.25 -1.00
N ALA A 195 -6.02 -4.94 -1.00
CA ALA A 195 -6.17 -4.14 -2.20
C ALA A 195 -5.76 -2.70 -1.90
N TRP A 196 -5.69 -1.85 -2.93
CA TRP A 196 -5.38 -0.44 -2.75
C TRP A 196 -6.13 0.42 -3.77
N ARG A 197 -6.27 1.71 -3.45
CA ARG A 197 -6.79 2.72 -4.38
C ARG A 197 -6.20 4.09 -4.04
N GLY A 198 -5.41 4.63 -4.97
CA GLY A 198 -4.75 5.91 -4.76
C GLY A 198 -3.68 5.80 -3.67
N ASP A 199 -3.82 6.61 -2.62
CA ASP A 199 -2.94 6.67 -1.46
C ASP A 199 -3.43 5.84 -0.26
N ILE A 200 -4.43 4.97 -0.48
CA ILE A 200 -5.03 4.13 0.56
C ILE A 200 -4.84 2.65 0.26
N GLU A 201 -4.30 1.93 1.24
CA GLU A 201 -4.33 0.47 1.34
C GLU A 201 -5.59 0.02 2.09
N MET A 202 -6.20 -1.06 1.62
CA MET A 202 -7.27 -1.78 2.29
C MET A 202 -6.75 -3.15 2.74
N GLU A 203 -6.84 -3.42 4.04
CA GLU A 203 -6.63 -4.73 4.64
C GLU A 203 -7.94 -5.21 5.29
N ILE A 204 -8.32 -6.45 5.03
CA ILE A 204 -9.42 -7.12 5.74
C ILE A 204 -8.86 -8.38 6.39
N LEU A 205 -9.16 -8.57 7.67
CA LEU A 205 -8.86 -9.78 8.41
C LEU A 205 -10.16 -10.36 8.98
N ILE A 206 -10.43 -11.62 8.69
CA ILE A 206 -11.51 -12.39 9.30
C ILE A 206 -10.88 -13.54 10.07
N THR A 207 -11.19 -13.62 11.36
CA THR A 207 -10.82 -14.76 12.20
C THR A 207 -12.07 -15.45 12.72
N GLY A 208 -12.06 -16.78 12.81
CA GLY A 208 -13.23 -17.51 13.29
C GLY A 208 -12.94 -18.88 13.86
N SER A 209 -13.89 -19.39 14.65
CA SER A 209 -13.87 -20.75 15.20
C SER A 209 -14.28 -21.82 14.17
N LYS A 210 -14.84 -21.39 13.04
CA LYS A 210 -15.31 -22.21 11.92
C LYS A 210 -14.67 -21.75 10.62
N ARG A 211 -14.67 -22.62 9.61
CA ARG A 211 -14.20 -22.28 8.26
C ARG A 211 -14.88 -21.01 7.76
N ILE A 212 -14.10 -20.17 7.10
CA ILE A 212 -14.56 -18.93 6.48
C ILE A 212 -14.84 -19.24 5.01
N SER A 213 -16.00 -18.83 4.51
CA SER A 213 -16.32 -19.02 3.09
C SER A 213 -15.63 -17.97 2.24
N GLU A 214 -15.17 -18.36 1.04
CA GLU A 214 -14.59 -17.44 0.06
C GLU A 214 -15.55 -16.31 -0.30
N LYS A 215 -16.83 -16.64 -0.44
CA LYS A 215 -17.88 -15.67 -0.72
C LYS A 215 -17.97 -14.58 0.36
N LEU A 216 -17.81 -14.94 1.64
CA LEU A 216 -17.92 -13.97 2.73
C LEU A 216 -16.86 -12.87 2.59
N ILE A 217 -15.59 -13.26 2.40
CA ILE A 217 -14.51 -12.29 2.29
C ILE A 217 -14.51 -11.56 0.95
N ALA A 218 -14.80 -12.24 -0.16
CA ALA A 218 -14.87 -11.63 -1.48
C ALA A 218 -15.98 -10.57 -1.56
N ASP A 219 -17.18 -10.86 -1.03
CA ASP A 219 -18.28 -9.90 -1.02
C ASP A 219 -17.98 -8.70 -0.11
N LEU A 220 -17.29 -8.93 1.03
CA LEU A 220 -16.88 -7.85 1.94
C LEU A 220 -15.83 -6.95 1.30
N ALA A 221 -14.77 -7.53 0.72
CA ALA A 221 -13.70 -6.81 0.05
C ALA A 221 -14.24 -5.98 -1.12
N LYS A 222 -15.11 -6.55 -1.95
CA LYS A 222 -15.78 -5.83 -3.03
C LYS A 222 -16.55 -4.61 -2.50
N ARG A 223 -17.41 -4.79 -1.49
CA ARG A 223 -18.18 -3.67 -0.90
C ARG A 223 -17.28 -2.59 -0.31
N GLN A 224 -16.16 -2.97 0.30
CA GLN A 224 -15.20 -1.99 0.81
C GLN A 224 -14.54 -1.21 -0.33
N MET A 225 -14.11 -1.88 -1.39
CA MET A 225 -13.48 -1.23 -2.55
C MET A 225 -14.44 -0.34 -3.36
N GLU A 226 -15.74 -0.63 -3.37
CA GLU A 226 -16.77 0.26 -3.92
C GLU A 226 -16.92 1.58 -3.14
N ARG A 227 -16.47 1.60 -1.87
CA ARG A 227 -16.48 2.80 -1.02
C ARG A 227 -15.21 3.64 -1.09
N LEU A 228 -14.16 3.18 -1.79
CA LEU A 228 -12.98 3.97 -2.15
C LEU A 228 -13.19 4.59 -3.53
#